data_AF-A0A357F9P3-F1
#
_entry.id   AF-A0A357F9P3-F1
#
_cell.length_a   1.000
_cell.length_b   1.000
_cell.length_c   1.000
_cell.angle_alpha   90.00
_cell.angle_beta   90.00
_cell.angle_gamma   90.00
#
_symmetry.space_group_name_H-M   'P 1'
#
loop_
_entity.id
_entity.type
_entity.pdbx_description
1 polymer ?
#
loop_
_entity_poly.entity_id
_entity_poly.type
_entity_poly.pdbx_seq_one_letter_code
_entity_poly.pdbx_strand_id
1 'polypeptide(L)'
;MKWIFCGLLGLMVSAFTGIALGESQDFAAGKTVYDENCAHCHGYEGDGQGYAFEYVFPKPRDFTSGMFKIRTTETGEEPTQKDLFQIISRGMPGSTMPEWESVLNEQ
;
A
#
# COMPACT_ATOMS: atom_id res chain seq x y z
N MET A 1 43.65 -46.04 -33.20
CA MET A 1 42.37 -45.54 -33.74
C MET A 1 41.45 -45.22 -32.57
N LYS A 2 41.19 -43.94 -32.28
CA LYS A 2 39.93 -43.26 -32.66
C LYS A 2 38.72 -44.15 -32.36
N TRP A 3 37.99 -43.87 -31.27
CA TRP A 3 36.55 -43.58 -31.28
C TRP A 3 36.20 -42.76 -30.03
N ILE A 4 35.76 -41.55 -30.31
CA ILE A 4 35.25 -40.54 -29.39
C ILE A 4 33.76 -40.86 -29.17
N PHE A 5 33.35 -40.99 -27.91
CA PHE A 5 31.96 -40.88 -27.44
C PHE A 5 32.03 -40.07 -26.15
N CYS A 6 31.84 -38.75 -26.14
CA CYS A 6 30.60 -38.01 -26.38
C CYS A 6 29.47 -38.49 -25.46
N GLY A 7 29.45 -37.96 -24.24
CA GLY A 7 28.42 -38.23 -23.23
C GLY A 7 28.51 -37.20 -22.12
N LEU A 8 28.18 -35.95 -22.44
CA LEU A 8 27.94 -34.87 -21.48
C LEU A 8 26.84 -35.34 -20.51
N LEU A 9 27.23 -35.66 -19.28
CA LEU A 9 26.31 -35.85 -18.17
C LEU A 9 25.64 -34.49 -17.91
N GLY A 10 24.42 -34.33 -18.41
CA GLY A 10 23.66 -33.10 -18.29
C GLY A 10 23.39 -32.76 -16.83
N LEU A 11 23.96 -31.64 -16.38
CA LEU A 11 23.48 -30.94 -15.19
C LEU A 11 22.04 -30.49 -15.47
N MET A 12 21.06 -31.22 -14.94
CA MET A 12 19.70 -30.71 -14.82
C MET A 12 19.73 -29.57 -13.81
N VAL A 13 19.84 -28.35 -14.31
CA VAL A 13 19.52 -27.14 -13.55
C VAL A 13 17.99 -27.12 -13.42
N SER A 14 17.49 -27.64 -12.30
CA SER A 14 16.10 -27.50 -11.92
C SER A 14 15.82 -26.02 -11.70
N ALA A 15 15.22 -25.36 -12.67
CA ALA A 15 14.72 -24.00 -12.54
C ALA A 15 13.61 -23.98 -11.49
N PHE A 16 13.92 -23.53 -10.28
CA PHE A 16 12.91 -23.08 -9.32
C PHE A 16 12.35 -21.74 -9.83
N THR A 17 11.42 -21.80 -10.78
CA THR A 17 10.52 -20.67 -11.05
C THR A 17 9.48 -20.64 -9.94
N GLY A 18 9.87 -20.06 -8.80
CA GLY A 18 8.92 -19.58 -7.80
C GLY A 18 8.22 -18.35 -8.37
N ILE A 19 7.03 -18.52 -8.94
CA ILE A 19 6.15 -17.40 -9.26
C ILE A 19 5.58 -16.93 -7.93
N ALA A 20 6.11 -15.83 -7.39
CA ALA A 20 5.41 -15.08 -6.37
C ALA A 20 4.14 -14.52 -7.01
N LEU A 21 3.00 -15.13 -6.71
CA LEU A 21 1.69 -14.59 -7.07
C LEU A 21 1.43 -13.40 -6.16
N GLY A 22 1.96 -12.23 -6.54
CA GLY A 22 1.49 -10.96 -6.00
C GLY A 22 0.11 -10.70 -6.60
N GLU A 23 -0.88 -10.47 -5.74
CA GLU A 23 -2.19 -9.98 -6.16
C GLU A 23 -1.98 -8.65 -6.91
N SER A 24 -2.59 -8.53 -8.09
CA SER A 24 -2.48 -7.30 -8.88
C SER A 24 -3.23 -6.18 -8.18
N GLN A 25 -2.53 -5.12 -7.80
CA GLN A 25 -3.14 -3.93 -7.22
C GLN A 25 -4.02 -3.22 -8.27
N ASP A 26 -5.34 -3.17 -8.04
CA ASP A 26 -6.28 -2.43 -8.89
C ASP A 26 -6.33 -0.96 -8.46
N PHE A 27 -5.43 -0.16 -9.02
CA PHE A 27 -5.35 1.26 -8.73
C PHE A 27 -6.60 2.04 -9.16
N ALA A 28 -7.36 1.56 -10.15
CA ALA A 28 -8.58 2.24 -10.58
C ALA A 28 -9.67 2.08 -9.52
N ALA A 29 -9.87 0.86 -9.02
CA ALA A 29 -10.77 0.59 -7.90
C ALA A 29 -10.35 1.37 -6.65
N GLY A 30 -9.05 1.35 -6.31
CA GLY A 30 -8.50 2.11 -5.18
C GLY A 30 -8.73 3.62 -5.31
N LYS A 31 -8.59 4.18 -6.52
CA LYS A 31 -8.88 5.60 -6.76
C LYS A 31 -10.36 5.92 -6.54
N THR A 32 -11.28 5.10 -7.02
CA THR A 32 -12.73 5.30 -6.79
C THR A 32 -13.03 5.32 -5.29
N VAL A 33 -12.52 4.35 -4.53
CA VAL A 33 -12.70 4.31 -3.08
C VAL A 33 -12.14 5.58 -2.42
N TYR A 34 -10.94 5.99 -2.81
CA TYR A 34 -10.30 7.19 -2.26
C TYR A 34 -11.12 8.47 -2.54
N ASP A 35 -11.56 8.67 -3.79
CA ASP A 35 -12.33 9.84 -4.19
C ASP A 35 -13.67 9.93 -3.43
N GLU A 36 -14.34 8.79 -3.24
CA GLU A 36 -15.67 8.74 -2.61
C GLU A 36 -15.61 8.88 -1.08
N ASN A 37 -14.54 8.39 -0.45
CA ASN A 37 -14.51 8.19 1.01
C ASN A 37 -13.43 9.04 1.72
N CYS A 38 -12.33 9.38 1.03
CA CYS A 38 -11.14 9.94 1.65
C CYS A 38 -10.88 11.39 1.22
N ALA A 39 -11.10 11.69 -0.06
CA ALA A 39 -10.74 12.97 -0.69
C ALA A 39 -11.46 14.18 -0.08
N HIS A 40 -12.65 13.98 0.52
CA HIS A 40 -13.36 15.06 1.21
C HIS A 40 -12.54 15.70 2.35
N CYS A 41 -11.70 14.90 3.01
CA CYS A 41 -10.78 15.37 4.06
C CYS A 41 -9.35 15.51 3.54
N HIS A 42 -8.85 14.53 2.80
CA HIS A 42 -7.44 14.47 2.39
C HIS A 42 -7.12 15.16 1.06
N GLY A 43 -8.13 15.69 0.36
CA GLY A 43 -7.98 16.28 -0.98
C GLY A 43 -7.86 15.22 -2.08
N TYR A 44 -8.27 15.55 -3.29
CA TYR A 44 -8.20 14.64 -4.45
C TYR A 44 -6.74 14.30 -4.84
N GLU A 45 -5.81 15.21 -4.55
CA GLU A 45 -4.37 15.01 -4.76
C GLU A 45 -3.64 14.46 -3.53
N GLY A 46 -4.36 14.23 -2.42
CA GLY A 46 -3.77 13.77 -1.16
C GLY A 46 -2.97 14.81 -0.40
N ASP A 47 -3.14 16.10 -0.71
CA ASP A 47 -2.43 17.24 -0.11
C ASP A 47 -2.95 17.64 1.29
N GLY A 48 -3.97 16.95 1.80
CA GLY A 48 -4.61 17.26 3.07
C GLY A 48 -5.54 18.45 3.02
N GLN A 49 -5.78 19.05 1.85
CA GLN A 49 -6.56 20.29 1.66
C GLN A 49 -7.98 20.01 1.14
N GLY A 50 -8.60 18.92 1.61
CA GLY A 50 -9.98 18.58 1.28
C GLY A 50 -10.99 19.61 1.79
N TYR A 51 -12.23 19.54 1.31
CA TYR A 51 -13.31 20.45 1.71
C TYR A 51 -13.49 20.53 3.24
N ALA A 52 -13.30 19.43 3.95
CA ALA A 52 -13.41 19.38 5.40
C ALA A 52 -12.24 20.04 6.16
N PHE A 53 -11.17 20.46 5.47
CA PHE A 53 -9.93 20.95 6.10
C PHE A 53 -10.19 21.99 7.19
N GLU A 54 -11.03 22.99 6.93
CA GLU A 54 -11.32 24.07 7.88
C GLU A 54 -12.15 23.63 9.09
N TYR A 55 -12.82 22.49 9.01
CA TYR A 55 -13.83 22.06 9.99
C TYR A 55 -13.38 20.92 10.89
N VAL A 56 -12.19 20.35 10.65
CA VAL A 56 -11.68 19.20 11.42
C VAL A 56 -10.39 19.54 12.16
N PHE A 57 -10.24 18.97 13.35
CA PHE A 57 -9.02 19.02 14.14
C PHE A 57 -8.76 17.65 14.80
N PRO A 58 -7.52 17.11 14.72
CA PRO A 58 -6.36 17.62 14.00
C PRO A 58 -6.57 17.69 12.48
N LYS A 59 -5.77 18.53 11.80
CA LYS A 59 -5.85 18.65 10.34
C LYS A 59 -5.52 17.32 9.65
N PRO A 60 -6.16 17.01 8.50
CA PRO A 60 -5.91 15.79 7.76
C PRO A 60 -4.44 15.65 7.36
N ARG A 61 -3.99 14.41 7.15
CA ARG A 61 -2.64 14.13 6.68
C ARG A 61 -2.49 14.56 5.23
N ASP A 62 -1.48 15.40 4.98
CA ASP A 62 -0.87 15.61 3.67
C ASP A 62 0.07 14.43 3.33
N PHE A 63 -0.36 13.60 2.38
CA PHE A 63 0.38 12.44 1.88
C PHE A 63 1.50 12.84 0.89
N THR A 64 1.42 14.01 0.26
CA THR A 64 2.44 14.50 -0.69
C THR A 64 3.78 14.79 -0.01
N SER A 65 3.75 15.02 1.31
CA SER A 65 4.95 15.23 2.12
C SER A 65 5.79 13.98 2.38
N GLY A 66 5.23 12.77 2.17
CA GLY A 66 5.88 11.50 2.57
C GLY A 66 6.04 11.33 4.09
N MET A 67 5.53 12.26 4.91
CA MET A 67 5.72 12.23 6.36
C MET A 67 4.52 11.65 7.10
N PHE A 68 4.71 10.48 7.70
CA PHE A 68 3.66 9.77 8.43
C PHE A 68 3.97 9.71 9.93
N LYS A 69 2.92 9.94 10.74
CA LYS A 69 3.00 9.90 12.22
C LYS A 69 3.02 8.47 12.75
N ILE A 70 2.22 7.60 12.16
CA ILE A 70 1.98 6.24 12.62
C ILE A 70 2.60 5.29 11.61
N ARG A 71 3.74 4.73 11.98
CA ARG A 71 4.53 3.80 11.16
C ARG A 71 5.39 2.91 12.05
N THR A 72 5.74 1.74 11.54
CA THR A 72 6.69 0.82 12.19
C THR A 72 8.10 0.95 11.62
N THR A 73 8.29 1.80 10.59
CA THR A 73 9.57 2.09 9.95
C THR A 73 10.36 3.18 10.67
N GLU A 74 11.66 3.29 10.34
CA GLU A 74 12.59 4.25 10.93
C GLU A 74 12.19 5.71 10.69
N THR A 75 12.73 6.62 11.51
CA THR A 75 12.40 8.05 11.37
C THR A 75 12.86 8.63 10.03
N GLY A 76 11.91 9.16 9.27
CA GLY A 76 12.13 9.71 7.94
C GLY A 76 11.72 8.76 6.82
N GLU A 77 11.41 7.50 7.13
CA GLU A 77 10.96 6.51 6.15
C GLU A 77 9.43 6.48 6.05
N GLU A 78 8.95 6.02 4.88
CA GLU A 78 7.53 5.82 4.61
C GLU A 78 6.95 4.65 5.43
N PRO A 79 5.64 4.66 5.73
CA PRO A 79 4.96 3.55 6.38
C PRO A 79 4.96 2.30 5.49
N THR A 80 4.91 1.12 6.11
CA THR A 80 4.63 -0.11 5.36
C THR A 80 3.18 -0.13 4.88
N GLN A 81 2.86 -0.95 3.87
CA GLN A 81 1.45 -1.20 3.49
C GLN A 81 0.61 -1.71 4.66
N LYS A 82 1.21 -2.47 5.57
CA LYS A 82 0.54 -2.94 6.79
C LYS A 82 0.20 -1.78 7.74
N ASP A 83 1.10 -0.81 7.89
CA ASP A 83 0.84 0.38 8.71
C ASP A 83 -0.34 1.19 8.14
N LEU A 84 -0.34 1.40 6.81
CA LEU A 84 -1.42 2.09 6.10
C LEU A 84 -2.75 1.34 6.21
N PHE A 85 -2.74 0.03 5.99
CA PHE A 85 -3.93 -0.80 6.14
C PHE A 85 -4.51 -0.70 7.55
N GLN A 86 -3.68 -0.85 8.59
CA GLN A 86 -4.15 -0.81 9.97
C GLN A 86 -4.75 0.54 10.38
N ILE A 87 -4.16 1.66 9.94
CA ILE A 87 -4.69 2.99 10.26
C ILE A 87 -5.97 3.29 9.48
N ILE A 88 -6.13 2.77 8.26
CA ILE A 88 -7.38 2.87 7.50
C ILE A 88 -8.45 2.02 8.16
N SER A 89 -8.17 0.74 8.45
CA SER A 89 -9.13 -0.18 9.06
C SER A 89 -9.70 0.35 10.37
N ARG A 90 -8.83 0.82 11.28
CA ARG A 90 -9.19 1.20 12.65
C ARG A 90 -9.45 2.70 12.84
N GLY A 91 -9.18 3.51 11.82
CA GLY A 91 -9.19 4.95 11.92
C GLY A 91 -8.12 5.50 12.85
N MET A 92 -8.27 6.77 13.25
CA MET A 92 -7.34 7.44 14.16
C MET A 92 -8.10 8.03 15.36
N PRO A 93 -8.17 7.30 16.49
CA PRO A 93 -8.83 7.77 17.70
C PRO A 93 -8.32 9.13 18.17
N GLY A 94 -9.23 10.00 18.59
CA GLY A 94 -8.91 11.40 18.93
C GLY A 94 -8.81 12.33 17.71
N SER A 95 -9.17 11.86 16.52
CA SER A 95 -9.36 12.66 15.31
C SER A 95 -10.71 12.40 14.65
N THR A 96 -10.98 13.10 13.55
CA THR A 96 -12.18 12.88 12.72
C THR A 96 -12.02 11.74 11.70
N MET A 97 -10.86 11.06 11.64
CA MET A 97 -10.64 9.94 10.72
C MET A 97 -11.34 8.67 11.25
N PRO A 98 -12.42 8.21 10.60
CA PRO A 98 -13.20 7.06 11.08
C PRO A 98 -12.50 5.74 10.80
N GLU A 99 -13.01 4.68 11.41
CA GLU A 99 -12.71 3.29 11.03
C GLU A 99 -13.41 2.92 9.73
N TRP A 100 -12.76 2.07 8.92
CA TRP A 100 -13.29 1.62 7.63
C TRP A 100 -13.47 0.11 7.53
N GLU A 101 -13.03 -0.67 8.52
CA GLU A 101 -13.11 -2.15 8.50
C GLU A 101 -14.55 -2.69 8.45
N SER A 102 -15.53 -1.90 8.87
CA SER A 102 -16.95 -2.27 8.82
C SER A 102 -17.68 -1.76 7.57
N VAL A 103 -17.00 -0.95 6.75
CA VAL A 103 -17.58 -0.25 5.58
C VAL A 103 -16.96 -0.74 4.27
N LEU A 104 -15.66 -0.98 4.25
CA LEU A 104 -14.90 -1.44 3.08
C LEU A 104 -14.52 -2.92 3.23
N ASN A 105 -14.18 -3.57 2.12
CA ASN A 105 -13.59 -4.91 2.12
C ASN A 105 -12.05 -4.83 2.18
N GLU A 106 -11.38 -5.97 2.34
CA GLU A 106 -9.92 -6.04 2.55
C GLU A 106 -9.06 -5.92 1.28
N GLN A 107 -9.68 -5.82 0.10
CA GLN A 107 -8.99 -5.88 -1.19
C GLN A 107 -8.14 -4.63 -1.50
#